data_AF-A0A099JJ31-F1
#
_entry.id   AF-A0A099JJ31-F1
#
_cell.length_a   1.000
_cell.length_b   1.000
_cell.length_c   1.000
_cell.angle_alpha   90.00
_cell.angle_beta   90.00
_cell.angle_gamma   90.00
#
_symmetry.space_group_name_H-M   'P 1'
#
loop_
_entity.id
_entity.type
_entity.pdbx_description
1 polymer ?
#
loop_
_entity_poly.entity_id
_entity_poly.type
_entity_poly.pdbx_seq_one_letter_code
_entity_poly.pdbx_strand_id
1 'polypeptide(L)'
;MGSDVLSHLTKKTSTSSDDLGSLVKQLFEAAAPLEGRFNGAGRAAFDRFKNETDSISAELNGALGSILTGIAGQDLAFGQADQELADQTT
;
A
#
# COMPACT_ATOMS: atom_id res chain seq x y z
N MET A 1 7.48 -20.20 11.60
CA MET A 1 6.11 -19.82 12.01
C MET A 1 5.91 -18.30 12.00
N GLY A 2 6.68 -17.50 12.76
CA GLY A 2 6.58 -16.04 12.72
C GLY A 2 6.95 -15.42 11.37
N SER A 3 8.11 -15.81 10.81
CA SER A 3 8.56 -15.32 9.50
C SER A 3 7.61 -15.71 8.35
N ASP A 4 6.96 -16.88 8.43
CA ASP A 4 5.97 -17.33 7.44
C ASP A 4 4.73 -16.41 7.42
N VAL A 5 4.23 -16.01 8.60
CA VAL A 5 3.09 -15.09 8.74
C VAL A 5 3.45 -13.70 8.19
N LEU A 6 4.64 -13.20 8.52
CA LEU A 6 5.14 -11.91 8.05
C LEU A 6 5.33 -11.87 6.52
N SER A 7 5.85 -12.95 5.94
CA SER A 7 5.98 -13.13 4.49
C SER A 7 4.61 -13.15 3.80
N HIS A 8 3.62 -13.82 4.39
CA HIS A 8 2.24 -13.82 3.91
C HIS A 8 1.58 -12.43 3.97
N LEU A 9 1.75 -11.68 5.07
CA LEU A 9 1.25 -10.31 5.18
C LEU A 9 1.88 -9.41 4.12
N THR A 10 3.21 -9.49 3.97
CA THR A 10 3.98 -8.74 2.97
C THR A 10 3.46 -8.95 1.56
N LYS A 11 3.27 -10.21 1.15
CA LYS A 11 2.71 -10.54 -0.17
C LYS A 11 1.30 -9.97 -0.34
N LYS A 12 0.42 -10.17 0.64
CA LYS A 12 -0.97 -9.71 0.56
C LYS A 12 -1.06 -8.19 0.45
N THR A 13 -0.24 -7.49 1.23
CA THR A 13 -0.07 -6.03 1.19
C THR A 13 0.39 -5.56 -0.18
N SER A 14 1.45 -6.15 -0.74
CA SER A 14 1.96 -5.78 -2.06
C SER A 14 0.90 -5.96 -3.15
N THR A 15 0.23 -7.12 -3.19
CA THR A 15 -0.84 -7.37 -4.18
C THR A 15 -1.99 -6.40 -4.03
N SER A 16 -2.37 -6.06 -2.79
CA SER A 16 -3.45 -5.10 -2.54
C SER A 16 -3.06 -3.67 -3.00
N SER A 17 -1.78 -3.28 -2.91
CA SER A 17 -1.28 -2.02 -3.48
C SER A 17 -1.42 -1.99 -5.00
N ASP A 18 -1.01 -3.06 -5.66
CA ASP A 18 -1.02 -3.17 -7.12
C ASP A 18 -2.46 -3.12 -7.65
N ASP A 19 -3.37 -3.86 -6.98
CA ASP A 19 -4.79 -3.87 -7.31
C ASP A 19 -5.44 -2.49 -7.14
N LEU A 20 -5.10 -1.77 -6.05
CA LEU A 20 -5.60 -0.42 -5.82
C LEU A 20 -5.11 0.55 -6.91
N GLY A 21 -3.82 0.52 -7.25
CA GLY A 21 -3.27 1.36 -8.31
C GLY A 21 -3.93 1.09 -9.66
N SER A 22 -4.23 -0.18 -9.96
CA SER A 22 -4.97 -0.58 -11.15
C SER A 22 -6.39 -0.04 -11.16
N LEU A 23 -7.13 -0.16 -10.05
CA LEU A 23 -8.49 0.35 -9.91
C LEU A 23 -8.56 1.88 -10.08
N VAL A 24 -7.59 2.61 -9.52
CA VAL A 24 -7.49 4.07 -9.66
C VAL A 24 -7.28 4.48 -11.11
N LYS A 25 -6.42 3.75 -11.82
CA LYS A 25 -6.16 3.99 -13.24
C LYS A 25 -7.38 3.69 -14.11
N GLN A 26 -8.07 2.58 -13.84
CA GLN A 26 -9.32 2.22 -14.51
C GLN A 26 -10.42 3.25 -14.24
N LEU A 27 -10.50 3.77 -13.02
CA LEU A 27 -11.45 4.80 -12.63
C LEU A 27 -11.20 6.13 -13.35
N PHE A 28 -9.92 6.50 -13.52
CA PHE A 28 -9.54 7.65 -14.33
C PHE A 28 -9.92 7.45 -15.81
N GLU A 29 -9.59 6.29 -16.40
CA GLU A 29 -9.93 5.97 -17.79
C GLU A 29 -11.43 5.92 -18.04
N ALA A 30 -12.20 5.34 -17.11
CA ALA A 30 -13.66 5.29 -17.17
C ALA A 30 -14.30 6.69 -17.13
N ALA A 31 -13.61 7.67 -16.56
CA ALA A 31 -14.09 9.03 -16.45
C ALA A 31 -13.58 9.99 -17.55
N ALA A 32 -12.59 9.59 -18.35
CA ALA A 32 -12.14 10.33 -19.54
C ALA A 32 -13.29 10.74 -20.51
N PRO A 33 -14.33 9.92 -20.77
CA PRO A 33 -15.46 10.31 -21.63
C PRO A 33 -16.31 11.45 -21.03
N LEU A 34 -16.17 11.71 -19.74
CA LEU A 34 -16.93 12.71 -19.01
C LEU A 34 -16.25 14.10 -19.03
N GLU A 35 -14.95 14.18 -19.36
CA GLU A 35 -14.16 15.41 -19.39
C GLU A 35 -14.68 16.45 -20.41
N GLY A 36 -15.42 15.99 -21.43
CA GLY A 36 -16.12 16.85 -22.39
C GLY A 36 -17.62 17.05 -22.11
N ARG A 37 -18.19 16.34 -21.13
CA ARG A 37 -19.62 16.47 -20.76
C ARG A 37 -19.84 17.35 -19.54
N PHE A 38 -18.81 17.49 -18.69
CA PHE A 38 -18.84 18.34 -17.52
C PHE A 38 -18.28 19.74 -17.82
N ASN A 39 -19.16 20.74 -17.87
CA ASN A 39 -18.77 22.15 -17.93
C ASN A 39 -18.80 22.79 -16.53
N GLY A 40 -17.90 23.74 -16.26
CA GLY A 40 -17.87 24.50 -15.00
C GLY A 40 -17.66 23.63 -13.76
N ALA A 41 -18.63 23.63 -12.84
CA ALA A 41 -18.54 22.93 -11.55
C ALA A 41 -18.32 21.41 -11.67
N GLY A 42 -18.76 20.77 -12.76
CA GLY A 42 -18.53 19.34 -12.99
C GLY A 42 -17.07 19.01 -13.29
N ARG A 43 -16.35 19.87 -14.04
CA ARG A 43 -14.91 19.72 -14.30
C ARG A 43 -14.13 19.86 -12.99
N ALA A 44 -14.45 20.88 -12.20
CA ALA A 44 -13.82 21.10 -10.90
C ALA A 44 -14.04 19.95 -9.90
N ALA A 45 -15.24 19.36 -9.89
CA ALA A 45 -15.54 18.19 -9.06
C ALA A 45 -14.74 16.95 -9.53
N PHE A 46 -14.59 16.78 -10.85
CA PHE A 46 -13.81 15.69 -11.43
C PHE A 46 -12.30 15.83 -11.14
N ASP A 47 -11.74 17.02 -11.32
CA ASP A 47 -10.33 17.30 -11.01
C ASP A 47 -10.05 17.09 -9.52
N ARG A 48 -10.98 17.50 -8.65
CA ARG A 48 -10.89 17.21 -7.21
C ARG A 48 -10.90 15.71 -6.94
N PHE A 49 -11.85 14.99 -7.53
CA PHE A 49 -11.94 13.54 -7.37
C PHE A 49 -10.64 12.83 -7.77
N LYS A 50 -10.03 13.24 -8.90
CA LYS A 50 -8.74 12.71 -9.34
C LYS A 50 -7.65 12.98 -8.29
N ASN A 51 -7.52 14.23 -7.82
CA ASN A 51 -6.51 14.59 -6.84
C ASN A 51 -6.66 13.84 -5.51
N GLU A 52 -7.89 13.68 -5.01
CA GLU A 52 -8.17 12.90 -3.80
C GLU A 52 -7.80 11.43 -4.01
N THR A 53 -8.10 10.88 -5.18
CA THR A 53 -7.76 9.50 -5.53
C THR A 53 -6.24 9.27 -5.61
N ASP A 54 -5.52 10.19 -6.25
CA ASP A 54 -4.05 10.15 -6.31
C ASP A 54 -3.44 10.29 -4.91
N SER A 55 -3.99 11.17 -4.07
CA SER A 55 -3.55 11.38 -2.69
C SER A 55 -3.76 10.14 -1.82
N ILE A 56 -4.95 9.54 -1.85
CA ILE A 56 -5.29 8.31 -1.12
C ILE A 56 -4.35 7.17 -1.56
N SER A 57 -4.05 7.09 -2.86
CA SER A 57 -3.12 6.08 -3.40
C SER A 57 -1.70 6.28 -2.88
N ALA A 58 -1.24 7.53 -2.81
CA ALA A 58 0.08 7.86 -2.27
C ALA A 58 0.17 7.54 -0.76
N GLU A 59 -0.86 7.90 0.02
CA GLU A 59 -0.93 7.58 1.46
C GLU A 59 -0.95 6.07 1.70
N LEU A 60 -1.77 5.33 0.96
CA LEU A 60 -1.82 3.87 1.07
C LEU A 60 -0.47 3.23 0.75
N ASN A 61 0.21 3.66 -0.32
CA ASN A 61 1.55 3.17 -0.64
C ASN A 61 2.56 3.51 0.47
N GLY A 62 2.51 4.72 1.03
CA GLY A 62 3.38 5.12 2.16
C GLY A 62 3.13 4.29 3.43
N ALA A 63 1.86 4.05 3.77
CA ALA A 63 1.47 3.21 4.89
C ALA A 63 1.93 1.77 4.70
N LEU A 64 1.80 1.22 3.49
CA LEU A 64 2.23 -0.15 3.18
C LEU A 64 3.76 -0.28 3.20
N GLY A 65 4.50 0.71 2.70
CA GLY A 65 5.96 0.77 2.86
C GLY A 65 6.40 0.83 4.33
N SER A 66 5.65 1.55 5.17
CA SER A 66 5.90 1.62 6.62
C SER A 66 5.66 0.27 7.29
N ILE A 67 4.59 -0.44 6.90
CA ILE A 67 4.31 -1.80 7.38
C ILE A 67 5.44 -2.76 6.99
N LEU A 68 5.88 -2.74 5.74
CA LEU A 68 6.99 -3.57 5.27
C LEU A 68 8.28 -3.32 6.05
N THR A 69 8.58 -2.05 6.32
CA THR A 69 9.73 -1.67 7.16
C THR A 69 9.59 -2.20 8.58
N GLY A 70 8.40 -2.08 9.17
CA GLY A 70 8.10 -2.63 10.50
C GLY A 70 8.24 -4.15 10.56
N ILE A 71 7.76 -4.85 9.53
CA ILE A 71 7.91 -6.30 9.38
C ILE A 71 9.38 -6.71 9.31
N ALA A 72 10.19 -6.01 8.51
CA ALA A 72 11.63 -6.29 8.41
C ALA A 72 12.35 -6.06 9.75
N GLY A 73 11.96 -5.02 10.50
CA GLY A 73 12.47 -4.78 11.85
C GLY A 73 12.09 -5.88 12.84
N GLN A 74 10.85 -6.39 12.77
CA GLN A 74 10.41 -7.51 13.59
C GLN A 74 11.18 -8.80 13.28
N ASP A 75 11.39 -9.11 12.00
CA ASP A 75 12.13 -10.30 11.57
C ASP A 75 13.58 -10.28 12.09
N LEU A 76 14.24 -9.12 12.01
CA LEU A 76 15.56 -8.91 12.58
C LEU A 76 15.57 -9.12 14.11
N ALA A 77 14.61 -8.54 14.82
CA ALA A 77 14.52 -8.67 16.28
C ALA A 77 14.27 -10.11 16.73
N PHE A 78 13.43 -10.87 16.01
CA PHE A 78 13.22 -12.28 16.28
C PHE A 78 14.49 -13.11 16.05
N GLY A 79 15.20 -12.89 14.94
CA GLY A 79 16.46 -13.59 14.66
C GLY A 79 17.55 -13.30 15.68
N GLN A 80 17.65 -12.05 16.15
CA GLN A 80 18.58 -11.67 17.22
C GLN A 80 18.21 -12.33 18.56
N ALA A 81 16.92 -12.32 18.91
CA ALA A 81 16.46 -12.97 20.15
C ALA A 81 16.73 -14.49 20.15
N ASP A 82 16.53 -15.16 19.01
CA ASP A 82 16.85 -16.59 18.88
C ASP A 82 18.35 -16.86 19.04
N GLN A 83 19.22 -16.00 18.49
CA GLN A 83 20.67 -16.09 18.69
C GLN A 83 21.06 -15.86 20.16
N GLU A 84 20.52 -14.83 20.81
CA GLU A 84 20.80 -14.54 22.22
C GLU A 84 20.34 -15.67 23.15
N LEU A 85 19.20 -16.32 22.85
CA LEU A 85 18.76 -17.49 23.60
C LEU A 85 19.69 -18.68 23.38
N ALA A 86 20.13 -18.92 22.15
CA ALA A 86 21.06 -20.01 21.83
C ALA A 86 22.41 -19.83 22.56
N ASP A 87 22.95 -18.60 22.59
CA ASP A 87 24.19 -18.27 23.27
C ASP A 87 24.07 -18.36 24.81
N GLN A 88 22.88 -18.11 25.37
CA GLN A 88 22.63 -18.24 26.81
C GLN A 88 22.36 -19.68 27.28
N THR A 89 22.08 -20.60 26.35
CA THR A 89 21.75 -22.00 26.66
C THR A 89 22.84 -22.99 26.26
N THR A 90 24.00 -22.50 25.80
CA THR A 90 25.23 -23.27 25.53
C THR A 90 26.31 -22.98 26.57
#